data_AF-A0A962BMU9-F1
#
_entry.id   AF-A0A962BMU9-F1
#
_cell.length_a   1.000
_cell.length_b   1.000
_cell.length_c   1.000
_cell.angle_alpha   90.00
_cell.angle_beta   90.00
_cell.angle_gamma   90.00
#
_symmetry.space_group_name_H-M   'P 1'
#
loop_
_entity.id
_entity.type
_entity.pdbx_description
1 polymer ?
#
loop_
_entity_poly.entity_id
_entity_poly.type
_entity_poly.pdbx_seq_one_letter_code
_entity_poly.pdbx_strand_id
1 'polypeptide(L)'
;MSYFLDRLQFFRRERTDFADGHGTTRGEDRNWEDSYRARWQYDKIVRSTHGVNCTGSCSWKIYVKNGLVTWETQQTDYPRTRPDLPNHEPR
;
A
#
# COMPACT_ATOMS: atom_id res chain seq x y z
N MET A 1 -7.89 20.55 12.36
CA MET A 1 -8.93 20.44 13.41
C MET A 1 -8.28 20.09 14.74
N SER A 2 -8.90 20.45 15.86
CA SER A 2 -8.37 20.13 17.19
C SER A 2 -9.00 18.84 17.71
N TYR A 3 -8.20 17.77 17.84
CA TYR A 3 -8.65 16.48 18.38
C TYR A 3 -9.34 16.61 19.75
N PHE A 4 -8.94 17.60 20.54
CA PHE A 4 -9.55 17.87 21.85
C PHE A 4 -10.99 18.38 21.71
N LEU A 5 -11.23 19.37 20.84
CA LEU A 5 -12.57 19.92 20.63
C LEU A 5 -13.50 18.92 19.94
N ASP A 6 -12.95 18.10 19.03
CA ASP A 6 -13.70 17.06 18.32
C ASP A 6 -14.31 16.01 19.26
N ARG A 7 -13.64 15.72 20.39
CA ARG A 7 -14.15 14.80 21.42
C ARG A 7 -15.36 15.36 22.17
N LEU A 8 -15.48 16.68 22.30
CA LEU A 8 -16.63 17.31 22.95
C LEU A 8 -17.93 17.16 22.14
N GLN A 9 -17.84 16.78 20.86
CA GLN A 9 -18.98 16.56 19.98
C GLN A 9 -19.52 15.13 20.00
N PHE A 10 -19.14 14.30 20.98
CA PHE A 10 -19.44 12.86 21.02
C PHE A 10 -20.91 12.48 20.71
N PHE A 11 -21.87 13.22 21.28
CA PHE A 11 -23.31 12.99 21.10
C PHE A 11 -23.91 13.65 19.86
N ARG A 12 -23.19 14.58 19.20
CA ARG A 12 -23.66 15.27 17.99
C ARG A 12 -23.29 14.54 16.70
N ARG A 13 -22.41 13.54 16.77
CA ARG A 13 -21.98 12.79 15.59
C ARG A 13 -23.06 11.80 15.16
N GLU A 14 -23.40 11.84 13.89
CA GLU A 14 -24.34 10.92 13.25
C GLU A 14 -23.78 9.48 13.31
N ARG A 15 -24.65 8.54 13.67
CA ARG A 15 -24.35 7.11 13.79
C ARG A 15 -25.48 6.36 13.12
N THR A 16 -25.15 5.51 12.15
CA THR A 16 -26.14 4.67 11.49
C THR A 16 -25.95 3.24 11.97
N ASP A 17 -26.98 2.69 12.60
CA ASP A 17 -26.94 1.32 13.08
C ASP A 17 -27.17 0.34 11.92
N PHE A 18 -26.60 -0.85 12.05
CA PHE A 18 -26.80 -1.95 11.10
C PHE A 18 -26.84 -3.29 11.84
N ALA A 19 -27.36 -4.33 11.17
CA ALA A 19 -27.51 -5.67 11.72
C ALA A 19 -28.29 -5.68 13.06
N ASP A 20 -29.52 -5.15 13.05
CA ASP A 20 -30.42 -5.12 14.21
C ASP A 20 -29.78 -4.52 15.49
N GLY A 21 -28.96 -3.47 15.30
CA GLY A 21 -28.25 -2.78 16.38
C GLY A 21 -26.94 -3.45 16.82
N HIS A 22 -26.49 -4.50 16.14
CA HIS A 22 -25.21 -5.15 16.43
C HIS A 22 -24.01 -4.28 16.06
N GLY A 23 -24.13 -3.45 15.02
CA GLY A 23 -23.05 -2.60 14.53
C GLY A 23 -23.50 -1.16 14.32
N THR A 24 -22.51 -0.26 14.26
CA THR A 24 -22.73 1.15 13.96
C THR A 24 -21.65 1.65 12.99
N THR A 25 -22.06 2.37 11.95
CA THR A 25 -21.12 3.07 11.06
C THR A 25 -20.89 4.48 11.57
N ARG A 26 -19.65 4.97 11.43
CA ARG A 26 -19.25 6.29 11.92
C ARG A 26 -18.41 7.03 10.90
N GLY A 27 -18.76 8.28 10.62
CA GLY A 27 -17.95 9.21 9.84
C GLY A 27 -16.98 9.99 10.72
N GLU A 28 -16.02 9.30 11.36
CA GLU A 28 -15.01 9.96 12.20
C GLU A 28 -13.77 10.35 11.37
N ASP A 29 -12.98 11.29 11.90
CA ASP A 29 -11.69 11.66 11.32
C ASP A 29 -10.78 10.43 11.23
N ARG A 30 -10.18 10.23 10.06
CA ARG A 30 -9.24 9.13 9.74
C ARG A 30 -7.93 9.67 9.18
N ASN A 31 -7.58 10.93 9.48
CA ASN A 31 -6.37 11.57 8.96
C ASN A 31 -5.08 10.88 9.43
N TRP A 32 -5.12 10.20 10.58
CA TRP A 32 -3.99 9.40 11.07
C TRP A 32 -3.51 8.33 10.08
N GLU A 33 -4.38 7.85 9.19
CA GLU A 33 -4.07 6.86 8.15
C GLU A 33 -3.06 7.37 7.11
N ASP A 34 -2.92 8.70 6.97
CA ASP A 34 -1.92 9.31 6.10
C ASP A 34 -0.49 8.90 6.47
N SER A 35 -0.25 8.50 7.71
CA SER A 35 1.04 7.97 8.15
C SER A 35 1.46 6.73 7.34
N TYR A 36 0.52 5.79 7.12
CA TYR A 36 0.80 4.60 6.31
C TYR A 36 0.86 4.93 4.82
N ARG A 37 0.04 5.86 4.33
CA ARG A 37 0.10 6.36 2.94
C ARG A 37 1.47 6.99 2.66
N ALA A 38 1.93 7.85 3.55
CA ALA A 38 3.23 8.53 3.45
C ALA A 38 4.42 7.57 3.57
N ARG A 39 4.29 6.50 4.37
CA ARG A 39 5.30 5.43 4.43
C ARG A 39 5.45 4.73 3.07
N TRP A 40 4.34 4.39 2.43
CA TRP A 40 4.33 3.65 1.16
C TRP A 40 4.76 4.49 -0.05
N GLN A 41 4.47 5.79 -0.05
CA GLN A 41 4.95 6.71 -1.09
C GLN A 41 6.49 6.69 -1.18
N TYR A 42 7.01 6.90 -2.39
CA TYR A 42 8.43 6.84 -2.72
C TYR A 42 8.76 7.88 -3.79
N ASP A 43 10.05 8.18 -3.96
CA ASP A 43 10.53 9.21 -4.88
C ASP A 43 10.57 8.68 -6.32
N LYS A 44 11.10 7.46 -6.49
CA LYS A 44 11.20 6.78 -7.79
C LYS A 44 11.34 5.26 -7.64
N ILE A 45 11.08 4.57 -8.74
CA ILE A 45 11.41 3.16 -8.93
C ILE A 45 12.54 3.04 -9.95
N VAL A 46 13.51 2.18 -9.69
CA VAL A 46 14.59 1.82 -10.62
C VAL A 46 14.56 0.31 -10.87
N ARG A 47 14.81 -0.13 -12.11
CA ARG A 47 14.92 -1.56 -12.44
C ARG A 47 16.31 -2.08 -12.09
N SER A 48 16.38 -3.21 -11.38
CA SER A 48 17.63 -3.95 -11.14
C SER A 48 17.38 -5.46 -11.00
N THR A 49 18.41 -6.22 -10.62
CA THR A 49 18.39 -7.67 -10.35
C THR A 49 19.38 -8.05 -9.25
N HIS A 50 19.32 -9.28 -8.75
CA HIS A 50 20.28 -9.82 -7.80
C HIS A 50 21.38 -10.60 -8.53
N GLY A 51 22.62 -10.13 -8.47
CA GLY A 51 23.81 -10.78 -9.03
C GLY A 51 24.33 -11.94 -8.18
N VAL A 52 23.45 -12.87 -7.81
CA VAL A 52 23.75 -14.04 -6.98
C VAL A 52 23.48 -15.33 -7.77
N ASN A 53 24.26 -16.38 -7.51
CA ASN A 53 24.16 -17.65 -8.25
C ASN A 53 22.95 -18.49 -7.82
N CYS A 54 21.74 -18.04 -8.12
CA CYS A 54 20.47 -18.65 -7.67
C CYS A 54 19.55 -19.12 -8.80
N THR A 55 19.98 -19.00 -10.07
CA THR A 55 19.20 -19.25 -11.30
C THR A 55 17.94 -18.40 -11.50
N GLY A 56 17.45 -17.71 -10.47
CA GLY A 56 16.22 -16.91 -10.52
C GLY A 56 16.26 -15.78 -11.56
N SER A 57 17.40 -15.12 -11.75
CA SER A 57 17.62 -14.03 -12.73
C SER A 57 16.64 -12.85 -12.58
N CYS A 58 16.32 -12.49 -11.33
CA CYS A 58 15.09 -11.80 -11.01
C CYS A 58 15.04 -10.28 -11.31
N SER A 59 14.12 -9.75 -12.14
CA SER A 59 13.95 -8.29 -12.27
C SER A 59 13.08 -7.72 -11.15
N TRP A 60 13.59 -6.68 -10.49
CA TRP A 60 12.97 -6.01 -9.34
C TRP A 60 12.75 -4.51 -9.59
N LYS A 61 11.75 -3.96 -8.90
CA LYS A 61 11.49 -2.54 -8.67
C LYS A 61 12.20 -2.14 -7.39
N ILE A 62 13.27 -1.37 -7.50
CA ILE A 62 13.98 -0.82 -6.34
C ILE A 62 13.35 0.52 -5.97
N TYR A 63 12.81 0.62 -4.77
CA TYR A 63 12.14 1.83 -4.29
C TYR A 63 13.15 2.73 -3.59
N VAL A 64 13.28 3.96 -4.10
CA VAL A 64 14.06 5.03 -3.48
C VAL A 64 13.09 5.98 -2.79
N LYS A 65 13.35 6.28 -1.51
CA LYS A 65 12.58 7.25 -0.73
C LYS A 65 13.53 8.09 0.11
N ASN A 66 13.31 9.40 0.13
CA ASN A 66 14.21 10.37 0.75
C ASN A 66 15.66 10.21 0.26
N GLY A 67 15.83 9.90 -1.04
CA GLY A 67 17.15 9.68 -1.65
C GLY A 67 17.89 8.40 -1.24
N LEU A 68 17.27 7.51 -0.46
CA LEU A 68 17.85 6.24 -0.01
C LEU A 68 17.05 5.04 -0.52
N VAL A 69 17.70 3.89 -0.72
CA VAL A 69 17.01 2.63 -1.02
C VAL A 69 16.27 2.17 0.24
N THR A 70 14.97 1.87 0.13
CA THR A 70 14.14 1.49 1.28
C THR A 70 13.57 0.08 1.21
N TRP A 71 13.12 -0.39 0.05
CA TRP A 71 12.67 -1.77 -0.17
C TRP A 71 12.64 -2.09 -1.68
N GLU A 72 12.32 -3.34 -2.00
CA GLU A 72 12.11 -3.80 -3.37
C GLU A 72 10.82 -4.63 -3.49
N THR A 73 10.17 -4.57 -4.65
CA THR A 73 9.10 -5.49 -5.06
C THR A 73 9.40 -6.01 -6.46
N GLN A 74 8.84 -7.14 -6.86
CA GLN A 74 9.14 -7.73 -8.15
C GLN A 74 8.60 -6.89 -9.32
N GLN A 75 9.30 -6.92 -10.46
CA GLN A 75 8.76 -6.45 -11.73
C GLN A 75 7.82 -7.49 -12.32
N THR A 76 6.71 -7.06 -12.90
CA THR A 76 5.69 -7.97 -13.45
C THR A 76 5.55 -7.85 -14.96
N ASP A 77 6.49 -7.17 -15.62
CA ASP A 77 6.41 -6.76 -17.01
C ASP A 77 7.34 -7.54 -17.95
N TYR A 78 7.60 -8.81 -17.63
CA TYR A 78 8.22 -9.72 -18.59
C TYR A 78 7.35 -9.82 -19.85
N PRO A 79 7.97 -9.99 -21.03
CA PRO A 79 7.22 -10.37 -22.22
C PRO A 79 6.32 -11.57 -21.91
N ARG A 80 5.02 -11.41 -22.18
CA ARG A 80 4.02 -12.45 -21.90
C ARG A 80 4.36 -13.72 -22.66
N THR A 81 4.02 -14.84 -22.05
CA THR A 81 4.06 -16.14 -22.75
C THR A 81 2.90 -16.23 -23.74
N ARG A 82 2.87 -17.32 -24.52
CA ARG A 82 1.76 -17.64 -25.42
C ARG A 82 0.44 -17.86 -24.63
N PRO A 83 -0.74 -17.63 -25.23
CA PRO A 83 -2.02 -17.62 -24.50
C PRO A 83 -2.38 -18.91 -23.74
N ASP A 84 -1.80 -20.04 -24.14
CA ASP A 84 -1.96 -21.37 -23.55
C ASP A 84 -0.99 -21.66 -22.38
N LEU A 85 -0.12 -20.71 -22.03
CA LEU A 85 0.84 -20.84 -20.94
C LEU A 85 0.64 -19.74 -19.88
N PRO A 86 0.98 -20.01 -18.61
CA PRO A 86 1.07 -18.97 -17.60
C PRO A 86 2.22 -18.01 -17.92
N ASN A 87 2.10 -16.75 -17.48
CA ASN A 87 3.18 -15.78 -17.57
C ASN A 87 4.24 -16.03 -16.49
N HIS A 88 5.42 -15.46 -16.67
CA HIS A 88 6.50 -15.53 -15.67
C HIS A 88 6.29 -14.59 -14.49
N GLU A 89 5.46 -13.56 -14.59
CA GLU A 89 5.32 -12.60 -13.49
C GLU A 89 4.76 -13.25 -12.21
N PRO A 90 5.18 -12.81 -11.01
CA PRO A 90 6.09 -11.70 -10.75
C PRO A 90 7.55 -12.06 -11.00
N ARG A 91 7.84 -13.34 -11.23
CA ARG A 91 9.10 -13.99 -11.64
C ARG A 91 8.97 -15.50 -11.67
#